data_AF-A0A2S6SC55-F1
#
_entry.id   AF-A0A2S6SC55-F1
#
_cell.length_a   1.000
_cell.length_b   1.000
_cell.length_c   1.000
_cell.angle_alpha   90.00
_cell.angle_beta   90.00
_cell.angle_gamma   90.00
#
_symmetry.space_group_name_H-M   'P 1'
#
loop_
_entity.id
_entity.type
_entity.pdbx_description
1 polymer ?
#
loop_
_entity_poly.entity_id
_entity_poly.type
_entity_poly.pdbx_seq_one_letter_code
_entity_poly.pdbx_strand_id
1 'polypeptide(L)'
;MNKILKKLPLFLTAAFVLITISNKAYTDHHEFEFTPEKPYYVIEDPNAEGSEKQAINKAAYYGYRIFHQNCHVCHGKAARGSSFAPNLVEAFNYAKEGKKTGNGQKYDTVYDWFLDTTVNGYKREMAGGTVNVMPGHGEVVDVMKNIDGIYGYIAAMADGKLTTKDRPGKGWKLK
;
A
#
# COMPACT_ATOMS: atom_id res chain seq x y z
N MET A 1 -46.92 21.00 -64.56
CA MET A 1 -47.14 21.13 -63.10
C MET A 1 -47.54 19.76 -62.58
N ASN A 2 -46.91 19.05 -61.65
CA ASN A 2 -45.79 19.28 -60.75
C ASN A 2 -45.10 17.92 -60.52
N LYS A 3 -43.76 17.90 -60.47
CA LYS A 3 -42.97 16.71 -60.15
C LYS A 3 -43.15 16.36 -58.67
N ILE A 4 -43.53 15.11 -58.38
CA ILE A 4 -43.59 14.54 -57.03
C ILE A 4 -42.15 14.24 -56.59
N LEU A 5 -41.55 15.12 -55.77
CA LEU A 5 -40.32 14.81 -55.04
C LEU A 5 -40.66 13.96 -53.81
N LYS A 6 -40.30 12.68 -53.85
CA LYS A 6 -40.25 11.81 -52.67
C LYS A 6 -39.11 12.30 -51.77
N LYS A 7 -39.43 12.81 -50.58
CA LYS A 7 -38.43 13.04 -49.52
C LYS A 7 -38.11 11.71 -48.85
N LEU A 8 -36.89 11.24 -49.01
CA LEU A 8 -36.30 10.12 -48.28
C LEU A 8 -35.99 10.60 -46.83
N PRO A 9 -36.39 9.87 -45.77
CA PRO A 9 -35.95 10.21 -44.44
C PRO A 9 -34.48 9.82 -44.30
N LEU A 10 -33.66 10.81 -43.98
CA LEU A 10 -32.25 10.67 -43.63
C LEU A 10 -32.15 9.83 -42.35
N PHE A 11 -31.90 8.53 -42.51
CA PHE A 11 -31.31 7.71 -41.46
C PHE A 11 -29.90 8.24 -41.19
N LEU A 12 -29.74 9.10 -40.19
CA LEU A 12 -28.45 9.34 -39.57
C LEU A 12 -28.51 8.81 -38.15
N THR A 13 -27.90 7.63 -38.02
CA THR A 13 -27.59 6.92 -36.81
C THR A 13 -26.90 7.84 -35.79
N ALA A 14 -27.62 8.23 -34.74
CA ALA A 14 -26.99 8.70 -33.51
C ALA A 14 -26.35 7.49 -32.84
N ALA A 15 -25.16 7.13 -33.31
CA ALA A 15 -24.32 6.13 -32.70
C ALA A 15 -24.04 6.57 -31.26
N PHE A 16 -24.56 5.79 -30.33
CA PHE A 16 -24.18 5.73 -28.93
C PHE A 16 -22.69 6.07 -28.79
N VAL A 17 -22.38 7.24 -28.24
CA VAL A 17 -21.01 7.56 -27.81
C VAL A 17 -20.69 6.53 -26.74
N LEU A 18 -19.87 5.56 -27.12
CA LEU A 18 -19.35 4.52 -26.24
C LEU A 18 -18.75 5.17 -25.00
N ILE A 19 -19.44 5.00 -23.88
CA ILE A 19 -18.88 5.11 -22.54
C ILE A 19 -17.87 3.96 -22.41
N THR A 20 -16.61 4.19 -22.80
CA THR A 20 -15.52 3.20 -22.60
C THR A 20 -14.53 3.61 -21.53
N ILE A 21 -14.85 4.57 -20.66
CA ILE A 21 -13.91 5.01 -19.61
C ILE A 21 -14.11 4.32 -18.25
N SER A 22 -14.90 3.25 -18.13
CA SER A 22 -15.27 2.73 -16.79
C SER A 22 -14.87 1.30 -16.43
N ASN A 23 -14.31 0.48 -17.32
CA ASN A 23 -14.11 -0.95 -16.96
C ASN A 23 -12.67 -1.45 -16.88
N LYS A 24 -11.64 -0.60 -17.04
CA LYS A 24 -10.25 -1.09 -16.97
C LYS A 24 -9.72 -1.30 -15.55
N ALA A 25 -10.42 -0.81 -14.52
CA ALA A 25 -9.99 -0.93 -13.13
C ALA A 25 -10.61 -2.14 -12.38
N TYR A 26 -11.48 -2.92 -13.02
CA TYR A 26 -12.37 -3.89 -12.35
C TYR A 26 -12.12 -5.35 -12.75
N THR A 27 -10.99 -5.69 -13.38
CA THR A 27 -10.74 -7.09 -13.77
C THR A 27 -9.30 -7.58 -13.63
N ASP A 28 -8.45 -6.84 -12.91
CA ASP A 28 -7.12 -7.35 -12.55
C ASP A 28 -7.20 -8.18 -11.27
N HIS A 29 -7.83 -9.34 -11.35
CA HIS A 29 -7.50 -10.49 -10.49
C HIS A 29 -6.11 -11.08 -10.86
N HIS A 30 -5.20 -10.27 -11.41
CA HIS A 30 -3.88 -10.68 -11.81
C HIS A 30 -3.12 -11.25 -10.61
N GLU A 31 -2.44 -12.37 -10.90
CA GLU A 31 -1.45 -12.99 -10.05
C GLU A 31 -0.46 -11.92 -9.60
N PHE A 32 -0.60 -11.46 -8.36
CA PHE A 32 0.30 -10.48 -7.79
C PHE A 32 1.54 -11.22 -7.30
N GLU A 33 2.66 -10.97 -7.97
CA GLU A 33 3.98 -11.36 -7.52
C GLU A 33 4.64 -10.19 -6.79
N PHE A 34 5.15 -10.46 -5.60
CA PHE A 34 5.84 -9.45 -4.81
C PHE A 34 7.21 -9.13 -5.40
N THR A 35 7.51 -7.84 -5.53
CA THR A 35 8.87 -7.33 -5.69
C THR A 35 9.04 -6.10 -4.78
N PRO A 36 10.24 -5.82 -4.27
CA PRO A 36 10.51 -4.59 -3.51
C PRO A 36 10.11 -3.29 -4.22
N GLU A 37 10.19 -3.27 -5.56
CA GLU A 37 9.86 -2.13 -6.42
C GLU A 37 8.35 -2.00 -6.68
N LYS A 38 7.63 -3.13 -6.70
CA LYS A 38 6.16 -3.18 -6.82
C LYS A 38 5.56 -4.02 -5.68
N PRO A 39 5.63 -3.53 -4.43
CA PRO A 39 5.30 -4.36 -3.26
C PRO A 39 3.79 -4.38 -2.95
N TYR A 40 2.98 -3.62 -3.68
CA TYR A 40 1.54 -3.62 -3.53
C TYR A 40 0.78 -3.14 -4.77
N TYR A 41 -0.54 -3.38 -4.77
CA TYR A 41 -1.53 -2.59 -5.50
C TYR A 41 -2.64 -2.14 -4.52
N VAL A 42 -3.28 -1.00 -4.81
CA VAL A 42 -4.48 -0.50 -4.13
C VAL A 42 -5.59 -0.32 -5.15
N ILE A 43 -6.80 -0.75 -4.82
CA ILE A 43 -8.03 -0.59 -5.59
C ILE A 43 -8.94 0.34 -4.80
N GLU A 44 -9.47 1.36 -5.47
CA GLU A 44 -10.53 2.18 -4.91
C GLU A 44 -11.89 1.60 -5.33
N ASP A 45 -12.75 1.30 -4.35
CA ASP A 45 -14.14 0.92 -4.59
C ASP A 45 -15.05 2.07 -4.15
N PRO A 46 -15.60 2.86 -5.10
CA PRO A 46 -16.45 3.99 -4.78
C PRO A 46 -17.78 3.57 -4.14
N ASN A 47 -18.17 2.29 -4.23
CA ASN A 47 -19.41 1.76 -3.68
C ASN A 47 -19.24 1.15 -2.28
N ALA A 48 -18.00 0.92 -1.83
CA ALA A 48 -17.72 0.41 -0.49
C ALA A 48 -17.91 1.52 0.57
N GLU A 49 -18.17 1.12 1.81
CA GLU A 49 -18.31 2.04 2.94
C GLU A 49 -17.06 2.08 3.82
N GLY A 50 -16.82 3.23 4.47
CA GLY A 50 -15.72 3.41 5.41
C GLY A 50 -14.35 3.07 4.83
N SER A 51 -13.57 2.31 5.60
CA SER A 51 -12.18 1.94 5.25
C SER A 51 -12.08 0.89 4.15
N GLU A 52 -13.19 0.26 3.75
CA GLU A 52 -13.23 -0.71 2.65
C GLU A 52 -13.17 -0.04 1.27
N LYS A 53 -13.38 1.29 1.21
CA LYS A 53 -13.21 2.11 0.00
C LYS A 53 -11.83 2.00 -0.64
N GLN A 54 -10.81 1.65 0.16
CA GLN A 54 -9.49 1.35 -0.35
C GLN A 54 -9.13 -0.08 0.04
N ALA A 55 -9.05 -0.94 -0.97
CA ALA A 55 -8.66 -2.32 -0.80
C ALA A 55 -7.25 -2.54 -1.31
N ILE A 56 -6.48 -3.38 -0.62
CA ILE A 56 -5.09 -3.67 -0.99
C ILE A 56 -4.94 -5.14 -1.38
N ASN A 57 -3.85 -5.47 -2.07
CA ASN A 57 -3.51 -6.85 -2.41
C ASN A 57 -3.48 -7.79 -1.19
N LYS A 58 -3.60 -9.09 -1.46
CA LYS A 58 -3.69 -10.12 -0.41
C LYS A 58 -2.50 -10.09 0.54
N ALA A 59 -1.27 -10.10 0.03
CA ALA A 59 -0.06 -10.12 0.85
C ALA A 59 0.00 -8.89 1.76
N ALA A 60 -0.19 -7.68 1.22
CA ALA A 60 -0.16 -6.46 2.02
C ALA A 60 -1.34 -6.34 3.01
N TYR A 61 -2.51 -6.90 2.69
CA TYR A 61 -3.60 -6.97 3.66
C TYR A 61 -3.26 -7.87 4.86
N TYR A 62 -2.64 -9.03 4.63
CA TYR A 62 -2.12 -9.84 5.74
C TYR A 62 -0.99 -9.11 6.47
N GLY A 63 -0.13 -8.40 5.74
CA GLY A 63 0.86 -7.48 6.29
C GLY A 63 0.27 -6.45 7.25
N TYR A 64 -0.81 -5.76 6.87
CA TYR A 64 -1.57 -4.86 7.74
C TYR A 64 -2.01 -5.55 9.04
N ARG A 65 -2.52 -6.78 8.95
CA ARG A 65 -2.97 -7.53 10.14
C ARG A 65 -1.81 -7.83 11.08
N ILE A 66 -0.68 -8.29 10.54
CA ILE A 66 0.50 -8.62 11.34
C ILE A 66 1.16 -7.36 11.89
N PHE A 67 1.18 -6.26 11.13
CA PHE A 67 1.56 -4.94 11.60
C PHE A 67 0.68 -4.48 12.77
N HIS A 68 -0.63 -4.66 12.66
CA HIS A 68 -1.57 -4.37 13.75
C HIS A 68 -1.39 -5.34 14.94
N GLN A 69 -0.78 -6.50 14.78
CA GLN A 69 -0.54 -7.38 15.92
C GLN A 69 0.77 -7.05 16.64
N ASN A 70 1.82 -6.70 15.89
CA ASN A 70 3.19 -6.66 16.43
C ASN A 70 3.81 -5.25 16.44
N CYS A 71 3.38 -4.34 15.57
CA CYS A 71 4.09 -3.09 15.31
C CYS A 71 3.30 -1.85 15.76
N HIS A 72 1.97 -1.86 15.66
CA HIS A 72 1.15 -0.67 15.90
C HIS A 72 1.25 -0.12 17.33
N VAL A 73 1.55 -0.99 18.30
CA VAL A 73 1.64 -0.60 19.72
C VAL A 73 2.70 0.48 19.93
N CYS A 74 3.77 0.46 19.14
CA CYS A 74 4.82 1.47 19.15
C CYS A 74 4.66 2.45 17.98
N HIS A 75 4.48 1.93 16.76
CA HIS A 75 4.49 2.73 15.54
C HIS A 75 3.12 3.32 15.15
N GLY A 76 2.15 3.24 16.05
CA GLY A 76 0.82 3.80 15.88
C GLY A 76 -0.03 3.12 14.82
N LYS A 77 -1.31 3.48 14.80
CA LYS A 77 -2.23 3.10 13.71
C LYS A 77 -1.70 3.67 12.39
N ALA A 78 -1.94 2.94 11.31
CA ALA A 78 -1.58 3.41 9.97
C ALA A 78 -0.08 3.73 9.79
N ALA A 79 0.79 3.15 10.65
CA ALA A 79 2.23 3.33 10.62
C ALA A 79 2.73 4.78 10.80
N ARG A 80 1.90 5.64 11.43
CA ARG A 80 2.16 7.08 11.57
C ARG A 80 2.95 7.49 12.82
N GLY A 81 3.47 6.52 13.56
CA GLY A 81 4.27 6.76 14.76
C GLY A 81 3.44 7.06 16.00
N SER A 82 4.14 7.24 17.11
CA SER A 82 3.59 7.66 18.40
C SER A 82 4.62 8.51 19.15
N SER A 83 4.32 8.91 20.39
CA SER A 83 5.33 9.50 21.28
C SER A 83 6.47 8.53 21.63
N PHE A 84 6.28 7.23 21.41
CA PHE A 84 7.26 6.20 21.76
C PHE A 84 8.18 5.81 20.59
N ALA A 85 7.65 5.75 19.36
CA ALA A 85 8.40 5.25 18.19
C ALA A 85 8.11 6.06 16.92
N PRO A 86 9.05 6.11 15.96
CA PRO A 86 8.98 6.99 14.82
C PRO A 86 7.83 6.67 13.85
N ASN A 87 7.44 7.68 13.08
CA ASN A 87 6.56 7.55 11.94
C ASN A 87 7.26 6.72 10.83
N LEU A 88 6.71 5.54 10.53
CA LEU A 88 7.29 4.64 9.55
C LEU A 88 7.03 5.08 8.11
N VAL A 89 5.96 5.85 7.85
CA VAL A 89 5.74 6.47 6.54
C VAL A 89 6.87 7.44 6.21
N GLU A 90 7.22 8.31 7.16
CA GLU A 90 8.34 9.24 7.00
C GLU A 90 9.68 8.50 6.93
N ALA A 91 9.87 7.47 7.77
CA ALA A 91 11.09 6.67 7.74
C ALA A 91 11.28 5.96 6.39
N PHE A 92 10.21 5.41 5.81
CA PHE A 92 10.22 4.77 4.50
C PHE A 92 10.56 5.78 3.40
N ASN A 93 9.93 6.95 3.39
CA ASN A 93 10.24 7.99 2.40
C ASN A 93 11.69 8.48 2.51
N TYR A 94 12.20 8.68 3.73
CA TYR A 94 13.61 9.00 3.94
C TYR A 94 14.56 7.89 3.46
N ALA A 95 14.12 6.63 3.51
CA ALA A 95 14.88 5.49 2.97
C ALA A 95 14.92 5.50 1.44
N LYS A 96 13.80 5.82 0.76
CA LYS A 96 13.73 5.91 -0.71
C LYS A 96 14.71 6.94 -1.28
N GLU A 97 15.04 7.97 -0.50
CA GLU A 97 16.03 8.98 -0.87
C GLU A 97 17.50 8.50 -0.72
N GLY A 98 17.73 7.24 -0.34
CA GLY A 98 19.07 6.66 -0.17
C GLY A 98 19.81 7.16 1.07
N LYS A 99 19.09 7.74 2.04
CA LYS A 99 19.66 8.42 3.21
C LYS A 99 19.69 7.58 4.48
N LYS A 100 19.17 6.35 4.46
CA LYS A 100 19.14 5.50 5.66
C LYS A 100 20.47 4.79 5.91
N THR A 101 20.83 4.80 7.19
CA THR A 101 21.88 3.99 7.79
C THR A 101 21.31 3.39 9.06
N GLY A 102 21.82 2.24 9.47
CA GLY A 102 21.37 1.57 10.70
C GLY A 102 22.23 0.35 10.97
N ASN A 103 22.24 -0.13 12.22
CA ASN A 103 22.97 -1.35 12.60
C ASN A 103 24.43 -1.42 12.11
N GLY A 104 25.12 -0.27 12.01
CA GLY A 104 26.52 -0.19 11.56
C GLY A 104 26.71 -0.26 10.04
N GLN A 105 25.66 -0.18 9.23
CA GLN A 105 25.71 -0.38 7.78
C GLN A 105 24.86 0.63 6.99
N LYS A 106 25.22 0.78 5.71
CA LYS A 106 24.44 1.50 4.69
C LYS A 106 23.73 0.45 3.83
N TYR A 107 22.52 0.77 3.38
CA TYR A 107 21.72 -0.13 2.57
C TYR A 107 21.59 0.41 1.15
N ASP A 108 21.63 -0.49 0.18
CA ASP A 108 21.46 -0.16 -1.23
C ASP A 108 19.99 0.00 -1.60
N THR A 109 19.11 -0.78 -0.95
CA THR A 109 17.67 -0.72 -1.16
C THR A 109 16.91 -0.41 0.14
N VAL A 110 15.69 0.14 0.00
CA VAL A 110 14.77 0.37 1.12
C VAL A 110 14.35 -0.95 1.76
N TYR A 111 14.24 -2.00 0.96
CA TYR A 111 13.83 -3.31 1.42
C TYR A 111 14.91 -3.98 2.28
N ASP A 112 16.19 -3.87 1.90
CA ASP A 112 17.30 -4.37 2.73
C ASP A 112 17.36 -3.65 4.07
N TRP A 113 17.19 -2.33 4.06
CA TRP A 113 17.08 -1.53 5.29
C TRP A 113 15.92 -2.01 6.17
N PHE A 114 14.75 -2.22 5.57
CA PHE A 114 13.55 -2.67 6.27
C PHE A 114 13.74 -4.07 6.87
N LEU A 115 14.29 -5.02 6.10
CA LEU A 115 14.57 -6.38 6.54
C LEU A 115 15.53 -6.37 7.72
N ASP A 116 16.68 -5.72 7.59
CA ASP A 116 17.69 -5.69 8.66
C ASP A 116 17.13 -5.04 9.93
N THR A 117 16.48 -3.89 9.80
CA THR A 117 15.87 -3.17 10.94
C THR A 117 14.80 -4.02 11.63
N THR A 118 13.98 -4.74 10.86
CA THR A 118 12.86 -5.54 11.39
C THR A 118 13.34 -6.85 12.01
N VAL A 119 14.27 -7.54 11.35
CA VAL A 119 14.78 -8.85 11.77
C VAL A 119 15.70 -8.71 12.97
N ASN A 120 16.69 -7.80 12.88
CA ASN A 120 17.73 -7.66 13.90
C ASN A 120 17.37 -6.63 14.98
N GLY A 121 16.31 -5.86 14.77
CA GLY A 121 15.96 -4.75 15.63
C GLY A 121 16.84 -3.54 15.36
N TYR A 122 16.69 -2.49 16.18
CA TYR A 122 17.44 -1.27 16.03
C TYR A 122 17.62 -0.56 17.37
N LYS A 123 18.83 -0.05 17.62
CA LYS A 123 19.13 0.75 18.82
C LYS A 123 19.62 2.12 18.40
N ARG A 124 19.10 3.16 19.06
CA ARG A 124 19.56 4.53 18.87
C ARG A 124 19.82 5.21 20.20
N GLU A 125 21.06 5.66 20.35
CA GLU A 125 21.47 6.59 21.40
C GLU A 125 20.92 7.98 21.11
N MET A 126 20.25 8.57 22.10
CA MET A 126 19.73 9.93 22.05
C MET A 126 20.68 10.90 22.75
N ALA A 127 20.60 12.17 22.37
CA ALA A 127 21.23 13.23 23.14
C ALA A 127 20.70 13.18 24.58
N GLY A 128 21.60 13.09 25.56
CA GLY A 128 21.25 12.90 26.98
C GLY A 128 21.29 11.45 27.47
N GLY A 129 21.79 10.50 26.68
CA GLY A 129 22.12 9.13 27.13
C GLY A 129 20.93 8.17 27.23
N THR A 130 19.75 8.58 26.76
CA THR A 130 18.61 7.65 26.61
C THR A 130 18.81 6.76 25.40
N VAL A 131 18.56 5.45 25.54
CA VAL A 131 18.64 4.48 24.45
C VAL A 131 17.25 4.05 24.03
N ASN A 132 16.88 4.33 22.78
CA ASN A 132 15.67 3.76 22.20
C ASN A 132 15.98 2.41 21.56
N VAL A 133 15.16 1.41 21.87
CA VAL A 133 15.33 0.04 21.39
C VAL A 133 14.07 -0.40 20.66
N MET A 134 14.20 -0.70 19.37
CA MET A 134 13.26 -1.50 18.61
C MET A 134 13.71 -2.98 18.72
N PRO A 135 12.88 -3.88 19.26
CA PRO A 135 13.23 -5.28 19.34
C PRO A 135 13.28 -5.91 17.94
N GLY A 136 14.16 -6.91 17.78
CA GLY A 136 14.19 -7.73 16.57
C GLY A 136 13.00 -8.69 16.52
N HIS A 137 12.48 -8.91 15.32
CA HIS A 137 11.34 -9.79 15.06
C HIS A 137 11.70 -11.02 14.20
N GLY A 138 13.00 -11.31 14.03
CA GLY A 138 13.49 -12.44 13.25
C GLY A 138 12.97 -13.81 13.70
N GLU A 139 12.63 -13.95 14.98
CA GLU A 139 12.09 -15.18 15.57
C GLU A 139 10.55 -15.19 15.64
N VAL A 140 9.89 -14.09 15.29
CA VAL A 140 8.43 -14.00 15.31
C VAL A 140 7.87 -14.58 14.01
N VAL A 141 7.44 -15.84 14.07
CA VAL A 141 6.99 -16.63 12.91
C VAL A 141 5.96 -15.89 12.05
N ASP A 142 4.98 -15.24 12.67
CA ASP A 142 3.93 -14.51 11.94
C ASP A 142 4.48 -13.27 11.21
N VAL A 143 5.48 -12.59 11.80
CA VAL A 143 6.18 -11.48 11.14
C VAL A 143 6.96 -11.99 9.95
N MET A 144 7.79 -13.02 10.14
CA MET A 144 8.64 -13.53 9.06
C MET A 144 7.85 -14.12 7.90
N LYS A 145 6.73 -14.82 8.16
CA LYS A 145 5.84 -15.33 7.11
C LYS A 145 5.13 -14.23 6.32
N ASN A 146 5.05 -13.00 6.84
CA ASN A 146 4.32 -11.90 6.23
C ASN A 146 5.20 -10.66 6.01
N ILE A 147 6.52 -10.79 6.08
CA ILE A 147 7.45 -9.66 6.11
C ILE A 147 7.31 -8.79 4.86
N ASP A 148 7.15 -9.41 3.69
CA ASP A 148 6.89 -8.76 2.40
C ASP A 148 5.55 -8.03 2.38
N GLY A 149 4.53 -8.63 2.98
CA GLY A 149 3.23 -8.00 3.14
C GLY A 149 3.30 -6.79 4.06
N ILE A 150 4.06 -6.86 5.16
CA ILE A 150 4.25 -5.74 6.09
C ILE A 150 4.95 -4.59 5.36
N TYR A 151 6.01 -4.90 4.61
CA TYR A 151 6.70 -3.94 3.75
C TYR A 151 5.73 -3.29 2.75
N GLY A 152 4.96 -4.11 2.01
CA GLY A 152 3.98 -3.62 1.04
C GLY A 152 2.87 -2.75 1.65
N TYR A 153 2.43 -3.06 2.86
CA TYR A 153 1.48 -2.22 3.59
C TYR A 153 2.10 -0.86 3.95
N ILE A 154 3.29 -0.84 4.55
CA ILE A 154 3.97 0.41 4.92
C ILE A 154 4.28 1.24 3.66
N ALA A 155 4.74 0.59 2.59
CA ALA A 155 4.99 1.23 1.30
C ALA A 155 3.73 1.88 0.72
N ALA A 156 2.59 1.20 0.74
CA ALA A 156 1.32 1.74 0.26
C ALA A 156 0.88 2.99 1.03
N MET A 157 1.11 3.00 2.34
CA MET A 157 0.86 4.14 3.20
C MET A 157 1.84 5.28 2.93
N ALA A 158 3.12 4.95 2.71
CA ALA A 158 4.19 5.92 2.48
C ALA A 158 4.06 6.65 1.15
N ASP A 159 3.67 5.92 0.11
CA ASP A 159 3.38 6.43 -1.22
C ASP A 159 2.02 7.14 -1.30
N GLY A 160 1.27 7.20 -0.19
CA GLY A 160 -0.05 7.84 -0.11
C GLY A 160 -1.13 7.17 -0.95
N LYS A 161 -0.90 5.95 -1.44
CA LYS A 161 -1.86 5.16 -2.22
C LYS A 161 -2.90 4.50 -1.33
N LEU A 162 -2.51 4.09 -0.14
CA LEU A 162 -3.43 3.71 0.92
C LEU A 162 -3.49 4.85 1.94
N THR A 163 -4.66 5.46 2.11
CA THR A 163 -4.86 6.64 2.97
C THR A 163 -5.75 6.36 4.17
N THR A 164 -6.53 5.27 4.13
CA THR A 164 -7.34 4.81 5.27
C THR A 164 -6.50 4.69 6.55
N LYS A 165 -7.10 5.10 7.68
CA LYS A 165 -6.50 4.95 9.02
C LYS A 165 -6.91 3.64 9.69
N ASP A 166 -7.95 3.01 9.16
CA ASP A 166 -8.55 1.79 9.69
C ASP A 166 -8.31 0.61 8.73
N ARG A 167 -9.01 -0.50 8.93
CA ARG A 167 -8.78 -1.75 8.19
C ARG A 167 -9.05 -1.57 6.68
N PRO A 168 -8.05 -1.78 5.80
CA PRO A 168 -8.28 -1.74 4.35
C PRO A 168 -9.23 -2.85 3.89
N GLY A 169 -9.84 -2.66 2.72
CA GLY A 169 -10.61 -3.70 2.04
C GLY A 169 -9.73 -4.87 1.55
N LYS A 170 -10.36 -6.00 1.23
CA LYS A 170 -9.68 -7.19 0.68
C LYS A 170 -9.69 -7.13 -0.84
N GLY A 171 -8.62 -6.64 -1.47
CA GLY A 171 -8.60 -6.35 -2.92
C GLY A 171 -8.85 -7.58 -3.80
N TRP A 172 -8.49 -8.78 -3.34
CA TRP A 172 -8.73 -10.04 -4.07
C TRP A 172 -10.17 -10.58 -3.91
N LYS A 173 -11.02 -9.88 -3.15
CA LYS A 173 -12.43 -10.22 -2.93
C LYS A 173 -13.39 -9.22 -3.56
N LEU A 174 -12.88 -8.08 -4.01
CA LEU A 174 -13.64 -7.18 -4.85
C LEU A 174 -13.85 -7.88 -6.19
N LYS A 175 -15.12 -7.99 -6.60
CA LYS A 175 -15.48 -8.52 -7.92
C LYS A 175 -15.22 -7.48 -8.98
#